data_AF-W7YBT3-F1
#
_entry.id   AF-W7YBT3-F1
#
_cell.length_a   1.000
_cell.length_b   1.000
_cell.length_c   1.000
_cell.angle_alpha   90.00
_cell.angle_beta   90.00
_cell.angle_gamma   90.00
#
_symmetry.space_group_name_H-M   'P 1'
#
loop_
_entity.id
_entity.type
_entity.pdbx_description
1 polymer ?
#
loop_
_entity_poly.entity_id
_entity_poly.type
_entity_poly.pdbx_seq_one_letter_code
_entity_poly.pdbx_strand_id
1 'polypeptide(L)'
;MCEVEFVAKSGKLISALGFKNDKGGYEMRNKFTKLSISPKTISTIPGESDSLNVFEGFMDYLSALTYYKVKQLDGTTIILNGVGQKKQLIEAVPNYDQVILFGDNDTTGVEFAEEVNNKHSNVLNMADEVYPKFKDFNVFLCKVIKDNDLPISHASN
;
A
#
# COMPACT_ATOMS: atom_id res chain seq x y z
N MET A 1 -2.41 13.47 1.98
CA MET A 1 -3.25 12.88 3.04
C MET A 1 -3.93 14.00 3.80
N CYS A 2 -5.22 13.90 4.09
CA CYS A 2 -5.98 14.90 4.84
C CYS A 2 -6.96 14.24 5.80
N GLU A 3 -7.40 14.99 6.81
CA GLU A 3 -8.62 14.63 7.54
C GLU A 3 -9.82 14.91 6.64
N VAL A 4 -10.76 13.96 6.57
CA VAL A 4 -12.00 14.07 5.83
C VAL A 4 -13.15 13.86 6.80
N GLU A 5 -14.07 14.82 6.83
CA GLU A 5 -15.32 14.73 7.57
C GLU A 5 -16.46 14.44 6.60
N PHE A 6 -17.31 13.47 6.95
CA PHE A 6 -18.51 13.16 6.17
C PHE A 6 -19.66 12.73 7.07
N VAL A 7 -20.88 12.87 6.57
CA VAL A 7 -22.10 12.45 7.28
C VAL A 7 -22.48 11.06 6.79
N ALA A 8 -22.50 10.08 7.69
CA ALA A 8 -22.96 8.73 7.39
C ALA A 8 -24.47 8.70 7.07
N LYS A 9 -24.95 7.62 6.46
CA LYS A 9 -26.40 7.43 6.21
C LYS A 9 -27.24 7.50 7.49
N SER A 10 -26.66 7.23 8.66
CA SER A 10 -27.29 7.37 9.97
C SER A 10 -27.41 8.83 10.46
N GLY A 11 -26.90 9.81 9.70
CA GLY A 11 -26.84 11.22 10.11
C GLY A 11 -25.66 11.57 11.02
N LYS A 12 -24.84 10.59 11.40
CA LYS A 12 -23.66 10.82 12.26
C LYS A 12 -22.51 11.43 11.46
N LEU A 13 -21.93 12.51 11.98
CA LEU A 13 -20.66 13.06 11.49
C LEU A 13 -19.51 12.12 11.86
N ILE A 14 -18.67 11.78 10.89
CA ILE A 14 -17.54 10.89 11.05
C ILE A 14 -16.29 11.54 10.44
N SER A 15 -15.23 11.60 11.23
CA SER A 15 -13.88 11.97 10.77
C SER A 15 -13.09 10.72 10.39
N ALA A 16 -12.36 10.78 9.28
CA ALA A 16 -11.52 9.72 8.78
C ALA A 16 -10.23 10.27 8.15
N LEU A 17 -9.20 9.43 8.11
CA LEU A 17 -8.00 9.71 7.33
C LEU A 17 -8.29 9.45 5.86
N GLY A 18 -8.18 10.49 5.02
CA GLY A 18 -8.40 10.43 3.59
C GLY A 18 -7.09 10.34 2.80
N PHE A 19 -7.05 9.38 1.87
CA PHE A 19 -6.00 9.20 0.89
C PHE A 19 -6.57 9.42 -0.51
N LYS A 20 -6.15 10.50 -1.16
CA LYS A 20 -6.65 10.91 -2.48
C LYS A 20 -6.07 10.01 -3.57
N ASN A 21 -6.90 9.62 -4.52
CA ASN A 21 -6.50 8.86 -5.70
C ASN A 21 -6.39 9.74 -6.97
N ASP A 22 -5.88 9.17 -8.06
CA ASP A 22 -5.50 9.92 -9.27
C ASP A 22 -6.66 10.59 -10.01
N LYS A 23 -7.90 10.17 -9.73
CA LYS A 23 -9.12 10.72 -10.34
C LYS A 23 -9.97 11.51 -9.34
N GLY A 24 -9.40 11.90 -8.20
CA GLY A 24 -10.03 12.79 -7.22
C GLY A 24 -10.99 12.11 -6.25
N GLY A 25 -11.10 10.78 -6.28
CA GLY A 25 -11.74 9.99 -5.22
C GLY A 25 -10.82 9.83 -4.02
N TYR A 26 -11.32 9.17 -2.98
CA TYR A 26 -10.59 8.96 -1.73
C TYR A 26 -10.79 7.57 -1.18
N GLU A 27 -9.72 6.94 -0.73
CA GLU A 27 -9.83 5.87 0.27
C GLU A 27 -9.75 6.47 1.66
N MET A 28 -10.63 6.01 2.54
CA MET A 28 -10.77 6.54 3.88
C MET A 28 -10.65 5.43 4.91
N ARG A 29 -9.90 5.70 5.98
CA ARG A 29 -9.81 4.82 7.13
C ARG A 29 -10.17 5.57 8.40
N ASN A 30 -11.05 4.96 9.18
CA ASN A 30 -11.20 5.29 10.60
C ASN A 30 -11.08 4.00 11.43
N LYS A 31 -11.20 4.13 12.76
CA LYS A 31 -11.10 3.00 13.69
C LYS A 31 -12.09 1.86 13.41
N PHE A 32 -13.24 2.16 12.80
CA PHE A 32 -14.39 1.25 12.71
C PHE A 32 -14.69 0.76 11.29
N THR A 33 -14.25 1.48 10.26
CA THR A 33 -14.69 1.27 8.88
C THR A 33 -13.60 1.62 7.88
N LYS A 34 -13.50 0.80 6.83
CA LYS A 34 -12.89 1.17 5.54
C LYS A 34 -13.98 1.78 4.68
N LEU A 35 -13.76 2.96 4.13
CA LEU A 35 -14.72 3.66 3.27
C LEU A 35 -14.00 4.16 2.03
N SER A 36 -14.77 4.35 0.96
CA SER A 36 -14.25 4.92 -0.27
C SER A 36 -15.23 5.93 -0.84
N ILE A 37 -14.69 7.01 -1.37
CA ILE A 37 -15.39 8.04 -2.10
C ILE A 37 -15.01 7.86 -3.57
N SER A 38 -16.01 7.61 -4.40
CA SER A 38 -15.84 7.43 -5.84
C SER A 38 -15.21 8.66 -6.50
N PRO A 39 -14.48 8.48 -7.62
CA PRO A 39 -14.21 7.21 -8.29
C PRO A 39 -13.18 6.35 -7.56
N LYS A 40 -13.31 5.02 -7.60
CA LYS A 40 -12.29 4.09 -7.11
C LYS A 40 -11.23 3.88 -8.19
N THR A 41 -10.03 4.40 -7.98
CA THR A 41 -8.87 4.18 -8.85
C THR A 41 -7.59 4.10 -8.01
N ILE A 42 -6.45 3.87 -8.66
CA ILE A 42 -5.14 3.84 -8.00
C ILE A 42 -4.72 5.24 -7.53
N SER A 43 -3.74 5.25 -6.62
CA SER A 43 -3.03 6.47 -6.27
C SER A 43 -1.58 6.32 -6.71
N THR A 44 -1.07 7.30 -7.47
CA THR A 44 0.31 7.30 -7.96
C THR A 44 1.09 8.41 -7.27
N ILE A 45 2.24 8.03 -6.69
CA ILE A 45 3.21 8.97 -6.11
C ILE A 45 4.47 8.85 -6.97
N PRO A 46 4.84 9.89 -7.73
CA PRO A 46 6.03 9.86 -8.56
C PRO A 46 7.29 9.68 -7.71
N GLY A 47 8.16 8.77 -8.14
CA GLY A 47 9.50 8.59 -7.59
C GLY A 47 10.57 9.04 -8.58
N GLU A 48 11.83 9.01 -8.15
CA GLU A 48 12.98 9.44 -8.95
C GLU A 48 13.80 8.25 -9.49
N SER A 49 13.64 7.05 -8.93
CA SER A 49 14.32 5.83 -9.39
C SER A 49 13.51 5.02 -10.40
N ASP A 50 14.19 4.14 -11.13
CA ASP A 50 13.61 3.20 -12.10
C ASP A 50 12.91 1.98 -11.45
N SER A 51 12.57 2.09 -10.17
CA SER A 51 11.84 1.05 -9.43
C SER A 51 10.38 1.44 -9.21
N LEU A 52 9.53 0.42 -9.14
CA LEU A 52 8.11 0.56 -8.86
C LEU A 52 7.79 -0.10 -7.52
N ASN A 53 7.22 0.66 -6.58
CA ASN A 53 6.61 0.12 -5.37
C ASN A 53 5.11 -0.10 -5.60
N VAL A 54 4.59 -1.26 -5.21
CA VAL A 54 3.16 -1.59 -5.35
C VAL A 54 2.61 -1.98 -3.98
N PHE A 55 1.55 -1.30 -3.54
CA PHE A 55 0.86 -1.59 -2.27
C PHE A 55 -0.60 -1.98 -2.53
N GLU A 56 -1.11 -2.99 -1.83
CA GLU A 56 -2.54 -3.34 -1.91
C GLU A 56 -3.48 -2.33 -1.22
N GLY A 57 -2.94 -1.51 -0.32
CA GLY A 57 -3.68 -0.49 0.40
C GLY A 57 -2.80 0.64 0.92
N PHE A 58 -3.40 1.82 1.09
CA PHE A 58 -2.65 2.99 1.56
C PHE A 58 -2.14 2.84 3.01
N MET A 59 -2.75 1.99 3.82
CA MET A 59 -2.27 1.74 5.20
C MET A 59 -0.93 1.01 5.19
N ASP A 60 -0.72 0.08 4.27
CA ASP A 60 0.55 -0.63 4.10
C ASP A 60 1.64 0.33 3.61
N TYR A 61 1.28 1.25 2.70
CA TYR A 61 2.17 2.33 2.29
C TYR A 61 2.62 3.21 3.48
N LEU A 62 1.68 3.69 4.30
CA LEU A 62 2.02 4.49 5.49
C LEU A 62 2.86 3.69 6.49
N SER A 63 2.59 2.39 6.61
CA SER A 63 3.40 1.48 7.42
C SER A 63 4.83 1.36 6.86
N ALA A 64 5.02 1.25 5.55
CA ALA A 64 6.34 1.23 4.92
C ALA A 64 7.13 2.51 5.22
N LEU A 65 6.52 3.68 5.04
CA LEU A 65 7.16 4.95 5.39
C LEU A 65 7.61 4.99 6.86
N THR A 66 6.76 4.49 7.76
CA THR A 66 7.05 4.44 9.20
C THR A 66 8.19 3.47 9.52
N TYR A 67 8.16 2.26 8.93
CA TYR A 67 9.15 1.21 9.14
C TYR A 67 10.53 1.65 8.64
N TYR A 68 10.61 2.19 7.42
CA TYR A 68 11.85 2.67 6.82
C TYR A 68 12.28 4.05 7.32
N LYS A 69 11.44 4.73 8.10
CA LYS A 69 11.68 6.09 8.65
C LYS A 69 11.94 7.13 7.55
N VAL A 70 11.21 7.01 6.44
CA VAL A 70 11.31 7.90 5.29
C VAL A 70 9.99 8.65 5.08
N LYS A 71 10.05 9.81 4.43
CA LYS A 71 8.84 10.57 4.07
C LYS A 71 8.21 10.09 2.76
N GLN A 72 9.01 9.44 1.91
CA GLN A 72 8.63 8.88 0.63
C GLN A 72 9.59 7.74 0.29
N LEU A 73 9.15 6.80 -0.54
CA LEU A 73 10.01 5.79 -1.14
C LEU A 73 10.63 6.37 -2.42
N ASP A 74 11.85 5.95 -2.75
CA ASP A 74 12.59 6.50 -3.89
C ASP A 74 11.92 6.17 -5.24
N GLY A 75 11.36 4.96 -5.36
CA GLY A 75 10.67 4.48 -6.55
C GLY A 75 9.25 5.02 -6.70
N THR A 76 8.78 5.09 -7.95
CA THR A 76 7.38 5.42 -8.24
C THR A 76 6.49 4.46 -7.47
N THR A 77 5.51 4.98 -6.75
CA THR A 77 4.66 4.17 -5.87
C THR A 77 3.23 4.16 -6.39
N ILE A 78 2.70 2.95 -6.60
CA ILE A 78 1.29 2.73 -6.91
C ILE A 78 0.62 2.09 -5.69
N ILE A 79 -0.44 2.73 -5.24
CA ILE A 79 -1.28 2.25 -4.15
C ILE A 79 -2.61 1.81 -4.76
N LEU A 80 -2.88 0.51 -4.65
CA LEU A 80 -4.15 -0.08 -4.98
C LEU A 80 -5.16 0.24 -3.87
N ASN A 81 -6.40 0.40 -4.30
CA ASN A 81 -7.55 0.82 -3.52
C ASN A 81 -8.72 -0.21 -3.67
N GLY A 82 -8.35 -1.47 -3.97
CA GLY A 82 -9.25 -2.62 -4.11
C GLY A 82 -8.94 -3.55 -5.28
N VAL A 83 -9.59 -4.73 -5.27
CA VAL A 83 -9.35 -5.84 -6.21
C VAL A 83 -9.49 -5.45 -7.68
N GLY A 84 -10.42 -4.55 -8.01
CA GLY A 84 -10.65 -4.13 -9.40
C GLY A 84 -9.46 -3.42 -10.06
N GLN A 85 -8.49 -2.93 -9.29
CA GLN A 85 -7.31 -2.25 -9.82
C GLN A 85 -6.09 -3.17 -10.01
N LYS A 86 -6.10 -4.37 -9.41
CA LYS A 86 -5.03 -5.37 -9.57
C LYS A 86 -4.82 -5.70 -11.05
N LYS A 87 -5.91 -5.98 -11.78
CA LYS A 87 -5.87 -6.27 -13.22
C LYS A 87 -5.36 -5.08 -14.05
N GLN A 88 -5.79 -3.86 -13.72
CA GLN A 88 -5.33 -2.66 -14.43
C GLN A 88 -3.82 -2.47 -14.27
N LEU A 89 -3.29 -2.75 -13.08
CA LEU A 89 -1.85 -2.70 -12.84
C LEU A 89 -1.11 -3.68 -13.75
N ILE A 90 -1.51 -4.95 -13.76
CA ILE A 90 -0.85 -6.01 -14.54
C ILE A 90 -0.86 -5.72 -16.05
N GLU A 91 -1.93 -5.11 -16.55
CA GLU A 91 -2.09 -4.82 -17.98
C GLU A 91 -1.42 -3.51 -18.42
N ALA A 92 -1.44 -2.47 -17.57
CA ALA A 92 -1.07 -1.11 -17.97
C ALA A 92 0.32 -0.65 -17.50
N VAL A 93 0.94 -1.35 -16.56
CA VAL A 93 2.23 -0.94 -16.00
C VAL A 93 3.37 -1.42 -16.92
N PRO A 94 4.23 -0.50 -17.40
CA PRO A 94 5.39 -0.88 -18.21
C PRO A 94 6.37 -1.73 -17.38
N ASN A 95 7.31 -2.40 -18.05
CA ASN A 95 8.38 -3.09 -17.33
C ASN A 95 9.28 -2.07 -16.64
N TYR A 96 9.29 -2.08 -15.31
CA TYR A 96 10.28 -1.41 -14.47
C TYR A 96 11.47 -2.33 -14.25
N ASP A 97 12.64 -1.75 -13.97
CA ASP A 97 13.87 -2.50 -13.69
C ASP A 97 13.74 -3.37 -12.43
N GLN A 98 12.96 -2.89 -11.46
CA GLN A 98 12.58 -3.63 -10.27
C GLN A 98 11.17 -3.26 -9.84
N VAL A 99 10.37 -4.27 -9.52
CA VAL A 99 9.07 -4.12 -8.86
C VAL A 99 9.19 -4.60 -7.42
N ILE A 100 8.87 -3.74 -6.45
CA ILE A 100 8.83 -4.07 -5.03
C ILE A 100 7.36 -4.17 -4.63
N LEU A 101 6.92 -5.38 -4.33
CA LEU A 101 5.52 -5.68 -4.07
C LEU A 101 5.27 -5.84 -2.57
N PHE A 102 4.32 -5.06 -2.06
CA PHE A 102 3.77 -5.16 -0.71
C PHE A 102 2.34 -5.70 -0.80
N GLY A 103 2.24 -7.03 -0.97
CA GLY A 103 0.98 -7.77 -1.08
C GLY A 103 0.41 -8.22 0.27
N ASP A 104 -0.87 -8.59 0.27
CA ASP A 104 -1.51 -9.27 1.40
C ASP A 104 -1.16 -10.78 1.36
N ASN A 105 -0.94 -11.40 2.52
CA ASN A 105 -0.72 -12.85 2.66
C ASN A 105 -2.03 -13.66 2.67
N ASP A 106 -3.08 -13.17 2.00
CA ASP A 106 -4.30 -13.93 1.75
C ASP A 106 -4.32 -14.49 0.33
N THR A 107 -5.29 -15.36 0.03
CA THR A 107 -5.37 -16.03 -1.28
C THR A 107 -5.35 -15.05 -2.45
N THR A 108 -6.08 -13.93 -2.35
CA THR A 108 -6.17 -12.94 -3.42
C THR A 108 -4.88 -12.12 -3.55
N GLY A 109 -4.13 -11.92 -2.46
CA GLY A 109 -2.82 -11.28 -2.51
C GLY A 109 -1.72 -12.19 -3.06
N VAL A 110 -1.74 -13.48 -2.71
CA VAL A 110 -0.81 -14.48 -3.26
C VAL A 110 -1.00 -14.65 -4.77
N GLU A 111 -2.23 -14.84 -5.23
CA GLU A 111 -2.56 -14.92 -6.67
C GLU A 111 -2.08 -13.67 -7.42
N PHE A 112 -2.27 -12.48 -6.82
CA PHE A 112 -1.82 -11.24 -7.41
C PHE A 112 -0.29 -11.14 -7.49
N ALA A 113 0.43 -11.57 -6.46
CA ALA A 113 1.88 -11.61 -6.48
C ALA A 113 2.42 -12.54 -7.56
N GLU A 114 1.79 -13.71 -7.75
CA GLU A 114 2.12 -14.64 -8.84
C GLU A 114 1.90 -14.00 -10.22
N GLU A 115 0.78 -13.29 -10.42
CA GLU A 115 0.51 -12.59 -11.69
C GLU A 115 1.55 -11.50 -11.99
N VAL A 116 1.97 -10.74 -10.97
CA VAL A 116 3.03 -9.72 -11.09
C VAL A 116 4.38 -10.38 -11.40
N ASN A 117 4.73 -11.47 -10.71
CA ASN A 117 5.96 -12.25 -10.94
C ASN A 117 6.03 -12.83 -12.36
N ASN A 118 4.89 -13.25 -12.92
CA ASN A 118 4.84 -13.77 -14.28
C ASN A 118 5.00 -12.68 -15.35
N LYS A 119 4.67 -11.42 -15.02
CA LYS A 119 4.69 -10.29 -15.94
C LYS A 119 6.02 -9.55 -15.96
N HIS A 120 6.69 -9.47 -14.81
CA HIS A 120 7.91 -8.69 -14.61
C HIS A 120 9.09 -9.58 -14.25
N SER A 121 10.27 -9.28 -14.80
CA SER A 121 11.46 -10.14 -14.66
C SER A 121 12.18 -10.01 -13.32
N ASN A 122 11.94 -8.93 -12.57
CA ASN A 122 12.62 -8.63 -11.31
C ASN A 122 11.62 -8.09 -10.29
N VAL A 123 11.00 -9.00 -9.54
CA VAL A 123 10.02 -8.68 -8.51
C VAL A 123 10.57 -9.10 -7.15
N LEU A 124 10.55 -8.18 -6.20
CA LEU A 124 10.84 -8.41 -4.79
C LEU A 124 9.52 -8.45 -4.03
N ASN A 125 9.11 -9.63 -3.57
CA ASN A 125 7.90 -9.79 -2.78
C ASN A 125 8.18 -9.57 -1.29
N MET A 126 7.81 -8.40 -0.78
CA MET A 126 8.07 -8.01 0.61
C MET A 126 7.28 -8.84 1.61
N ALA A 127 6.17 -9.45 1.18
CA ALA A 127 5.39 -10.36 2.01
C ALA A 127 6.19 -11.59 2.42
N ASP A 128 7.02 -12.12 1.51
CA ASP A 128 7.89 -13.26 1.78
C ASP A 128 9.14 -12.84 2.58
N GLU A 129 9.72 -11.70 2.25
CA GLU A 129 11.00 -11.24 2.79
C GLU A 129 10.90 -10.64 4.20
N VAL A 130 9.86 -9.85 4.49
CA VAL A 130 9.78 -9.04 5.71
C VAL A 130 8.66 -9.48 6.64
N TYR A 131 7.54 -9.97 6.11
CA TYR A 131 6.37 -10.28 6.92
C TYR A 131 5.66 -11.62 6.60
N PRO A 132 6.39 -12.74 6.42
CA PRO A 132 5.82 -14.01 5.91
C PRO A 132 4.78 -14.67 6.83
N LYS A 133 4.67 -14.21 8.08
CA LYS A 133 3.74 -14.75 9.08
C LYS A 133 2.61 -13.79 9.43
N PHE A 134 2.52 -12.65 8.74
CA PHE A 134 1.54 -11.61 9.04
C PHE A 134 0.63 -11.40 7.84
N LYS A 135 -0.62 -11.04 8.13
CA LYS A 135 -1.62 -10.83 7.08
C LYS A 135 -1.19 -9.77 6.07
N ASP A 136 -0.72 -8.62 6.55
CA ASP A 136 -0.36 -7.47 5.74
C ASP A 136 0.77 -6.70 6.44
N PHE A 137 1.35 -5.72 5.74
CA PHE A 137 2.49 -4.96 6.27
C PHE A 137 2.09 -4.13 7.49
N ASN A 138 0.86 -3.61 7.51
CA ASN A 138 0.33 -2.87 8.65
C ASN A 138 0.23 -3.72 9.93
N VAL A 139 -0.27 -4.95 9.82
CA VAL A 139 -0.39 -5.90 10.93
C VAL A 139 0.99 -6.28 11.46
N PHE A 140 1.95 -6.53 10.57
CA PHE A 140 3.35 -6.76 10.94
C PHE A 140 3.91 -5.60 11.77
N LEU A 141 3.85 -4.37 11.23
CA LEU A 141 4.39 -3.20 11.90
C LEU A 141 3.74 -2.96 13.27
N CYS A 142 2.41 -3.13 13.35
CA CYS A 142 1.69 -2.98 14.61
C CYS A 142 2.13 -4.01 15.67
N LYS A 143 2.54 -5.22 15.27
CA LYS A 143 3.10 -6.21 16.19
C LYS A 143 4.51 -5.82 16.64
N VAL A 144 5.37 -5.47 15.69
CA VAL A 144 6.76 -5.06 15.96
C VAL A 144 6.82 -3.86 16.91
N ILE A 145 6.00 -2.83 16.68
CA ILE A 145 5.95 -1.64 17.54
C ILE A 145 5.49 -2.00 18.95
N LYS A 146 4.49 -2.88 19.10
CA LYS A 146 4.01 -3.32 20.43
C LYS A 146 5.05 -4.09 21.20
N ASP A 147 5.88 -4.85 20.50
CA ASP A 147 6.94 -5.64 21.10
C ASP A 147 8.23 -4.80 21.33
N ASN A 148 8.23 -3.51 20.95
CA ASN A 148 9.39 -2.59 20.93
C ASN A 148 10.57 -3.03 20.05
N ASP A 149 10.35 -3.98 19.14
CA ASP A 149 11.38 -4.63 18.34
C ASP A 149 11.59 -3.97 16.97
N LEU A 150 11.35 -2.66 16.82
CA LEU A 150 11.62 -2.00 15.53
C LEU A 150 13.09 -2.25 15.17
N PRO A 151 13.39 -2.98 14.07
CA PRO A 151 14.76 -3.24 13.71
C PRO A 151 15.43 -1.90 13.48
N ILE A 152 16.53 -1.67 14.22
CA ILE A 152 17.37 -0.51 14.03
C ILE A 152 18.01 -0.69 12.66
N SER A 153 17.44 -0.09 11.62
CA SER A 153 18.15 0.04 10.36
C SER A 153 19.34 0.98 10.61
N HIS A 154 20.52 0.39 10.70
CA HIS A 154 21.74 1.11 10.40
C HIS A 154 21.62 1.54 8.94
N ALA A 155 21.23 2.80 8.73
CA ALA A 155 21.57 3.50 7.50
C ALA A 155 23.10 3.39 7.39
N SER A 156 23.56 2.56 6.46
CA SER A 156 24.98 2.47 6.15
C SER A 156 25.37 3.78 5.48
N ASN A 157 26.49 4.34 5.96
CA ASN A 157 27.14 5.55 5.45
C ASN A 157 27.41 5.51 3.94
#